data_AF-A0AAW3A9A4-F1
#
_entry.id   AF-A0AAW3A9A4-F1
#
_cell.length_a   1.000
_cell.length_b   1.000
_cell.length_c   1.000
_cell.angle_alpha   90.00
_cell.angle_beta   90.00
_cell.angle_gamma   90.00
#
_symmetry.space_group_name_H-M   'P 1'
#
loop_
_entity.id
_entity.type
_entity.pdbx_description
1 polymer ?
#
loop_
_entity_poly.entity_id
_entity_poly.type
_entity_poly.pdbx_seq_one_letter_code
_entity_poly.pdbx_strand_id
1 'polypeptide(L)'
;MARSFVFLMSILVLATAATARELHLPADIYDNAAGEWSVEVVSLCRLPLLGTVTFKNTTAVVEWQEEGAPEMRISRQSTKSSMSVSALAEFLTKDNQKLFYAVCESQENYLATSRRPAQVAGMTTTYMKTYSGVLGSSSDESTCDSVSEHTIAIQALGAPFKRSKGKEWRMQESLYVIEVIIDTRNIKGGCAGTGVSDTALANKKRSWKRRAHRTLSSSAVVSKADEMTAENGIVTLRFIRRSEAHQPWFLRYYTSILFATIFITYRVVYSFFSARAAKS
;
A
#
# COMPACT_ATOMS: atom_id res chain seq x y z
N MET A 1 -41.90 -18.72 -11.96
CA MET A 1 -41.61 -17.55 -11.12
C MET A 1 -40.24 -17.61 -10.44
N ALA A 2 -39.85 -18.73 -9.80
CA ALA A 2 -38.54 -18.83 -9.12
C ALA A 2 -37.31 -18.65 -10.05
N ARG A 3 -37.34 -19.17 -11.29
CA ARG A 3 -36.25 -19.00 -12.26
C ARG A 3 -36.01 -17.55 -12.68
N SER A 4 -37.07 -16.75 -12.84
CA SER A 4 -36.97 -15.33 -13.18
C SER A 4 -36.41 -14.50 -12.02
N PHE A 5 -36.72 -14.88 -10.78
CA PHE A 5 -36.19 -14.22 -9.58
C PHE A 5 -34.70 -14.49 -9.37
N VAL A 6 -34.26 -15.74 -9.61
CA VAL A 6 -32.84 -16.11 -9.57
C VAL A 6 -32.06 -15.38 -10.67
N PHE A 7 -32.63 -15.25 -11.86
CA PHE A 7 -32.01 -14.53 -12.99
C PHE A 7 -31.91 -13.02 -12.73
N LEU A 8 -32.92 -12.41 -12.10
CA LEU A 8 -32.89 -11.01 -11.68
C LEU A 8 -31.86 -10.75 -10.58
N MET A 9 -31.75 -11.64 -9.59
CA MET A 9 -30.74 -11.54 -8.54
C MET A 9 -29.32 -11.74 -9.08
N SER A 10 -29.10 -12.65 -10.04
CA SER A 10 -27.79 -12.78 -10.67
C SER A 10 -27.43 -11.57 -11.53
N ILE A 11 -28.38 -10.97 -12.25
CA ILE A 11 -28.14 -9.70 -12.98
C ILE A 11 -27.82 -8.55 -12.00
N LEU A 12 -28.52 -8.45 -10.86
CA LEU A 12 -28.24 -7.45 -9.83
C LEU A 12 -26.85 -7.63 -9.20
N VAL A 13 -26.43 -8.87 -8.93
CA VAL A 13 -25.08 -9.16 -8.41
C VAL A 13 -23.99 -8.93 -9.46
N LEU A 14 -24.24 -9.21 -10.74
CA LEU A 14 -23.31 -8.85 -11.82
C LEU A 14 -23.25 -7.33 -12.06
N ALA A 15 -24.37 -6.62 -11.92
CA ALA A 15 -24.42 -5.17 -12.08
C ALA A 15 -23.67 -4.44 -10.95
N THR A 16 -23.78 -4.91 -9.71
CA THR A 16 -23.00 -4.34 -8.58
C THR A 16 -21.52 -4.70 -8.64
N ALA A 17 -21.16 -5.86 -9.19
CA ALA A 17 -19.76 -6.21 -9.46
C ALA A 17 -19.16 -5.35 -10.60
N ALA A 18 -19.95 -4.94 -11.60
CA ALA A 18 -19.50 -4.15 -12.74
C ALA A 18 -19.28 -2.65 -12.42
N THR A 19 -19.78 -2.16 -11.28
CA THR A 19 -19.59 -0.75 -10.86
C THR A 19 -18.45 -0.54 -9.88
N ALA A 20 -17.83 -1.61 -9.38
CA ALA A 20 -16.74 -1.48 -8.44
C ALA A 20 -15.51 -0.86 -9.12
N ARG A 21 -15.16 0.35 -8.69
CA ARG A 21 -13.94 1.03 -9.14
C ARG A 21 -12.76 0.40 -8.42
N GLU A 22 -11.80 -0.15 -9.18
CA GLU A 22 -10.63 -0.83 -8.63
C GLU A 22 -9.36 0.01 -8.76
N LEU A 23 -8.51 -0.07 -7.73
CA LEU A 23 -7.10 0.28 -7.76
C LEU A 23 -6.29 -0.99 -7.94
N HIS A 24 -5.51 -1.06 -9.01
CA HIS A 24 -4.58 -2.14 -9.27
C HIS A 24 -3.21 -1.77 -8.72
N LEU A 25 -2.64 -2.67 -7.91
CA LEU A 25 -1.23 -2.59 -7.49
C LEU A 25 -0.40 -3.65 -8.22
N PRO A 26 0.89 -3.38 -8.49
CA PRO A 26 1.82 -4.39 -8.97
C PRO A 26 1.75 -5.65 -8.12
N ALA A 27 1.60 -6.82 -8.76
CA ALA A 27 1.34 -8.07 -8.06
C ALA A 27 2.40 -8.40 -6.99
N ASP A 28 3.67 -8.07 -7.21
CA ASP A 28 4.71 -8.29 -6.23
C ASP A 28 4.61 -7.35 -5.01
N ILE A 29 4.10 -6.13 -5.17
CA ILE A 29 3.78 -5.27 -4.01
C ILE A 29 2.60 -5.86 -3.26
N TYR A 30 1.51 -6.17 -3.96
CA TYR A 30 0.28 -6.66 -3.34
C TYR A 30 0.49 -7.98 -2.58
N ASP A 31 1.21 -8.94 -3.19
CA ASP A 31 1.51 -10.24 -2.56
C ASP A 31 2.42 -10.09 -1.32
N ASN A 32 3.10 -8.94 -1.16
CA ASN A 32 4.00 -8.64 -0.04
C ASN A 32 3.44 -7.60 0.95
N ALA A 33 2.18 -7.22 0.79
CA ALA A 33 1.49 -6.23 1.61
C ALA A 33 0.60 -6.88 2.69
N ALA A 34 0.80 -8.14 3.06
CA ALA A 34 -0.13 -8.83 3.96
C ALA A 34 -0.32 -8.10 5.30
N GLY A 35 -1.50 -8.27 5.90
CA GLY A 35 -1.83 -7.73 7.21
C GLY A 35 -2.63 -6.43 7.14
N GLU A 36 -2.66 -5.72 8.27
CA GLU A 36 -3.46 -4.51 8.48
C GLU A 36 -2.64 -3.23 8.29
N TRP A 37 -3.23 -2.26 7.59
CA TRP A 37 -2.61 -1.00 7.18
C TRP A 37 -3.56 0.17 7.41
N SER A 38 -3.01 1.32 7.79
CA SER A 38 -3.70 2.61 7.63
C SER A 38 -3.51 3.13 6.22
N VAL A 39 -4.55 3.77 5.70
CA VAL A 39 -4.59 4.42 4.39
C VAL A 39 -4.82 5.90 4.59
N GLU A 40 -4.06 6.72 3.88
CA GLU A 40 -4.25 8.17 3.80
C GLU A 40 -4.27 8.59 2.33
N VAL A 41 -5.24 9.41 1.94
CA VAL A 41 -5.31 10.00 0.59
C VAL A 41 -5.32 11.51 0.72
N VAL A 42 -4.40 12.17 0.02
CA VAL A 42 -4.34 13.63 -0.06
C VAL A 42 -4.50 14.04 -1.52
N SER A 43 -5.45 14.93 -1.77
CA SER A 43 -5.75 15.44 -3.11
C SER A 43 -6.28 16.87 -3.07
N LEU A 44 -6.35 17.50 -4.24
CA LEU A 44 -7.08 18.75 -4.42
C LEU A 44 -8.57 18.58 -4.63
N CYS A 45 -8.99 17.52 -5.33
CA CYS A 45 -10.38 17.31 -5.70
C CYS A 45 -11.28 17.01 -4.50
N ARG A 46 -10.73 16.41 -3.43
CA ARG A 46 -11.48 16.00 -2.25
C ARG A 46 -10.74 16.38 -0.96
N LEU A 47 -11.46 16.45 0.15
CA LEU A 47 -10.81 16.52 1.47
C LEU A 47 -9.96 15.27 1.70
N PRO A 48 -8.84 15.37 2.44
CA PRO A 48 -8.06 14.22 2.83
C PRO A 48 -8.95 13.19 3.53
N LEU A 49 -8.76 11.91 3.21
CA LEU A 49 -9.46 10.80 3.85
C LEU A 49 -8.48 9.88 4.55
N LEU A 50 -8.93 9.34 5.69
CA LEU A 50 -8.19 8.37 6.46
C LEU A 50 -8.99 7.07 6.56
N GLY A 51 -8.31 5.94 6.43
CA GLY A 51 -8.98 4.65 6.45
C GLY A 51 -8.05 3.54 6.91
N THR A 52 -8.58 2.33 6.85
CA THR A 52 -7.86 1.08 7.10
C THR A 52 -8.08 0.10 5.96
N VAL A 53 -7.09 -0.73 5.70
CA VAL A 53 -7.20 -1.82 4.74
C VAL A 53 -6.48 -3.05 5.26
N THR A 54 -7.04 -4.21 4.95
CA THR A 54 -6.46 -5.50 5.33
C THR A 54 -6.19 -6.33 4.08
N PHE A 55 -4.92 -6.62 3.81
CA PHE A 55 -4.52 -7.49 2.70
C PHE A 55 -4.44 -8.94 3.19
N LYS A 56 -5.35 -9.79 2.70
CA LYS A 56 -5.40 -11.23 3.04
C LYS A 56 -5.57 -12.13 1.81
N ASN A 57 -6.31 -11.65 0.79
CA ASN A 57 -6.71 -12.41 -0.40
C ASN A 57 -6.39 -11.62 -1.68
N THR A 58 -6.87 -12.04 -2.84
CA THR A 58 -6.65 -11.37 -4.14
C THR A 58 -7.19 -9.94 -4.23
N THR A 59 -8.12 -9.58 -3.34
CA THR A 59 -8.70 -8.23 -3.24
C THR A 59 -8.73 -7.75 -1.80
N ALA A 60 -8.56 -6.45 -1.59
CA ALA A 60 -8.70 -5.76 -0.33
C ALA A 60 -9.67 -4.58 -0.50
N VAL A 61 -10.35 -4.20 0.58
CA VAL A 61 -11.31 -3.08 0.57
C VAL A 61 -10.86 -2.07 1.62
N VAL A 62 -10.87 -0.79 1.26
CA VAL A 62 -10.55 0.28 2.20
C VAL A 62 -11.81 0.65 2.99
N GLU A 63 -11.68 0.60 4.31
CA GLU A 63 -12.68 1.06 5.27
C GLU A 63 -12.33 2.50 5.68
N TRP A 64 -13.07 3.47 5.15
CA TRP A 64 -12.87 4.89 5.46
C TRP A 64 -13.48 5.26 6.80
N GLN A 65 -12.88 6.23 7.48
CA GLN A 65 -13.42 6.78 8.73
C GLN A 65 -14.59 7.73 8.48
N GLU A 66 -14.56 8.44 7.35
CA GLU A 66 -15.59 9.40 6.99
C GLU A 66 -16.77 8.74 6.25
N GLU A 67 -18.00 9.06 6.68
CA GLU A 67 -19.22 8.66 5.97
C GLU A 67 -19.32 9.34 4.58
N GLY A 68 -19.78 8.59 3.58
CA GLY A 68 -19.89 9.05 2.19
C GLY A 68 -18.57 9.06 1.41
N ALA A 69 -17.52 8.43 1.94
CA ALA A 69 -16.29 8.12 1.21
C ALA A 69 -16.54 7.12 0.06
N PRO A 70 -15.78 7.21 -1.06
CA PRO A 70 -15.99 6.34 -2.20
C PRO A 70 -15.52 4.92 -1.88
N GLU A 71 -16.26 3.91 -2.33
CA GLU A 71 -15.82 2.53 -2.20
C GLU A 71 -14.51 2.33 -2.98
N MET A 72 -13.47 1.86 -2.28
CA MET A 72 -12.15 1.64 -2.85
C MET A 72 -11.76 0.18 -2.67
N ARG A 73 -11.73 -0.54 -3.78
CA ARG A 73 -11.24 -1.93 -3.84
C ARG A 73 -9.84 -1.93 -4.45
N ILE A 74 -8.95 -2.68 -3.83
CA ILE A 74 -7.57 -2.86 -4.26
C ILE A 74 -7.42 -4.30 -4.73
N SER A 75 -6.85 -4.51 -5.90
CA SER A 75 -6.58 -5.85 -6.42
C SER A 75 -5.17 -5.91 -6.99
N ARG A 76 -4.64 -7.14 -7.05
CA ARG A 76 -3.33 -7.38 -7.66
C ARG A 76 -3.44 -7.44 -9.17
N GLN A 77 -2.47 -6.87 -9.87
CA GLN A 77 -2.40 -6.95 -11.33
C GLN A 77 -0.96 -7.13 -11.80
N SER A 78 -0.78 -7.79 -12.94
CA SER A 78 0.54 -7.93 -13.56
C SER A 78 1.02 -6.59 -14.10
N THR A 79 2.28 -6.27 -13.90
CA THR A 79 2.90 -5.06 -14.48
C THR A 79 2.95 -5.08 -16.02
N LYS A 80 2.69 -6.24 -16.65
CA LYS A 80 2.64 -6.40 -18.11
C LYS A 80 1.26 -6.07 -18.70
N SER A 81 0.26 -5.88 -17.87
CA SER A 81 -1.11 -5.54 -18.26
C SER A 81 -1.42 -4.11 -17.85
N SER A 82 -2.36 -3.48 -18.57
CA SER A 82 -2.91 -2.20 -18.15
C SER A 82 -3.53 -2.31 -16.75
N MET A 83 -3.30 -1.31 -15.91
CA MET A 83 -3.69 -1.29 -14.50
C MET A 83 -4.66 -0.13 -14.25
N SER A 84 -5.70 -0.35 -13.45
CA SER A 84 -6.70 0.66 -13.15
C SER A 84 -6.32 1.51 -11.93
N VAL A 85 -6.54 2.82 -11.98
CA VAL A 85 -6.64 3.70 -10.80
C VAL A 85 -8.04 4.26 -10.61
N SER A 86 -9.04 3.62 -11.22
CA SER A 86 -10.43 4.08 -11.22
C SER A 86 -11.00 4.28 -9.82
N ALA A 87 -10.55 3.51 -8.81
CA ALA A 87 -10.97 3.71 -7.41
C ALA A 87 -10.64 5.11 -6.87
N LEU A 88 -9.66 5.79 -7.48
CA LEU A 88 -9.22 7.12 -7.12
C LEU A 88 -9.87 8.23 -7.95
N ALA A 89 -10.84 7.92 -8.83
CA ALA A 89 -11.40 8.88 -9.78
C ALA A 89 -11.87 10.21 -9.15
N GLU A 90 -12.49 10.15 -7.97
CA GLU A 90 -12.97 11.33 -7.21
C GLU A 90 -11.87 12.16 -6.55
N PHE A 91 -10.67 11.59 -6.42
CA PHE A 91 -9.48 12.28 -5.92
C PHE A 91 -8.65 12.87 -7.06
N LEU A 92 -8.73 12.26 -8.25
CA LEU A 92 -7.91 12.62 -9.42
C LEU A 92 -8.55 13.70 -10.30
N THR A 93 -9.86 13.63 -10.51
CA THR A 93 -10.57 14.49 -11.48
C THR A 93 -11.92 14.96 -10.93
N LYS A 94 -12.40 16.13 -11.39
CA LYS A 94 -13.74 16.64 -11.03
C LYS A 94 -14.87 15.82 -11.63
N ASP A 95 -14.64 15.28 -12.83
CA ASP A 95 -15.64 14.53 -13.61
C ASP A 95 -15.67 13.04 -13.26
N ASN A 96 -14.87 12.62 -12.27
CA ASN A 96 -14.74 11.23 -11.83
C ASN A 96 -14.42 10.26 -12.97
N GLN A 97 -13.52 10.69 -13.87
CA GLN A 97 -13.11 9.92 -15.02
C GLN A 97 -12.33 8.67 -14.57
N LYS A 98 -12.60 7.54 -15.24
CA LYS A 98 -11.80 6.32 -15.06
C LYS A 98 -10.45 6.50 -15.74
N LEU A 99 -9.39 6.20 -15.02
CA LEU A 99 -8.02 6.32 -15.50
C LEU A 99 -7.31 4.98 -15.33
N PHE A 100 -6.41 4.71 -16.27
CA PHE A 100 -5.58 3.51 -16.32
C PHE A 100 -4.12 3.93 -16.40
N TYR A 101 -3.22 3.03 -16.03
CA TYR A 101 -1.79 3.25 -16.13
C TYR A 101 -1.06 2.01 -16.61
N ALA A 102 0.06 2.24 -17.27
CA ALA A 102 1.04 1.21 -17.60
C ALA A 102 2.33 1.47 -16.82
N VAL A 103 2.97 0.40 -16.38
CA VAL A 103 4.28 0.48 -15.73
C VAL A 103 5.35 0.42 -16.81
N CYS A 104 6.19 1.44 -16.84
CA CYS A 104 7.24 1.61 -17.83
C CYS A 104 8.58 1.11 -17.29
N GLU A 105 8.90 1.52 -16.06
CA GLU A 105 10.17 1.19 -15.45
C GLU A 105 9.98 0.71 -14.01
N SER A 106 10.97 -0.05 -13.54
CA SER A 106 11.06 -0.46 -12.15
C SER A 106 12.49 -0.26 -11.66
N GLN A 107 12.65 0.43 -10.54
CA GLN A 107 13.92 0.65 -9.90
C GLN A 107 13.93 -0.02 -8.52
N GLU A 108 15.07 -0.63 -8.19
CA GLU A 108 15.31 -1.26 -6.90
C GLU A 108 16.50 -0.57 -6.24
N ASN A 109 16.40 -0.25 -4.95
CA ASN A 109 17.44 0.45 -4.21
C ASN A 109 17.50 -0.05 -2.76
N TYR A 110 18.68 0.05 -2.15
CA TYR A 110 18.92 -0.28 -0.75
C TYR A 110 19.34 0.97 -0.01
N LEU A 111 18.47 1.43 0.89
CA LEU A 111 18.70 2.62 1.69
C LEU A 111 19.26 2.23 3.05
N ALA A 112 20.39 2.84 3.44
CA ALA A 112 20.91 2.70 4.79
C ALA A 112 20.00 3.45 5.77
N THR A 113 19.50 2.76 6.80
CA THR A 113 18.49 3.32 7.72
C THR A 113 18.89 3.00 9.15
N SER A 114 19.72 3.86 9.74
CA SER A 114 20.29 3.67 11.08
C SER A 114 19.30 3.92 12.22
N ARG A 115 18.19 4.63 11.97
CA ARG A 115 17.13 4.91 12.95
C ARG A 115 15.79 4.51 12.39
N ARG A 116 15.02 3.75 13.16
CA ARG A 116 13.75 3.17 12.72
C ARG A 116 12.66 3.22 13.81
N PRO A 117 11.39 3.26 13.39
CA PRO A 117 10.27 2.93 14.28
C PRO A 117 10.44 1.53 14.89
N ALA A 118 9.93 1.34 16.11
CA ALA A 118 10.11 0.13 16.90
C ALA A 118 9.71 -1.15 16.13
N GLN A 119 8.71 -1.05 15.26
CA GLN A 119 8.15 -2.16 14.48
C GLN A 119 9.14 -2.80 13.50
N VAL A 120 10.22 -2.08 13.12
CA VAL A 120 11.23 -2.54 12.15
C VAL A 120 12.67 -2.32 12.65
N ALA A 121 12.86 -2.12 13.95
CA ALA A 121 14.14 -1.74 14.56
C ALA A 121 15.30 -2.72 14.30
N GLY A 122 15.02 -3.97 13.96
CA GLY A 122 16.03 -5.00 13.64
C GLY A 122 16.63 -4.93 12.22
N MET A 123 16.14 -4.06 11.34
CA MET A 123 16.64 -3.97 9.96
C MET A 123 17.70 -2.87 9.81
N THR A 124 18.87 -3.21 9.27
CA THR A 124 19.97 -2.24 9.00
C THR A 124 19.85 -1.53 7.66
N THR A 125 19.12 -2.14 6.70
CA THR A 125 18.90 -1.60 5.36
C THR A 125 17.42 -1.72 4.99
N THR A 126 16.87 -0.68 4.35
CA THR A 126 15.54 -0.70 3.74
C THR A 126 15.68 -1.04 2.28
N TYR A 127 14.95 -2.06 1.85
CA TYR A 127 14.73 -2.28 0.45
C TYR A 127 13.62 -1.37 -0.04
N MET A 128 13.90 -0.64 -1.11
CA MET A 128 12.97 0.23 -1.80
C MET A 128 12.79 -0.28 -3.22
N LYS A 129 11.53 -0.42 -3.63
CA LYS A 129 11.17 -0.70 -5.02
C LYS A 129 10.20 0.35 -5.51
N THR A 130 10.54 0.99 -6.61
CA THR A 130 9.72 2.03 -7.23
C THR A 130 9.32 1.57 -8.62
N TYR A 131 8.03 1.65 -8.92
CA TYR A 131 7.50 1.54 -10.28
C TYR A 131 7.13 2.92 -10.77
N SER A 132 7.55 3.28 -11.98
CA SER A 132 7.11 4.50 -12.66
C SER A 132 6.30 4.14 -13.89
N GLY A 133 5.35 5.01 -14.23
CA GLY A 133 4.42 4.75 -15.32
C GLY A 133 3.74 5.99 -15.86
N VAL A 134 2.87 5.77 -16.83
CA VAL A 134 2.08 6.80 -17.52
C VAL A 134 0.60 6.49 -17.37
N LEU A 135 -0.18 7.54 -17.11
CA LEU A 135 -1.64 7.50 -17.00
C LEU A 135 -2.27 7.76 -18.37
N GLY A 136 -3.36 7.06 -18.65
CA GLY A 136 -4.18 7.21 -19.84
C GLY A 136 -5.66 7.16 -19.50
N SER A 137 -6.48 7.70 -20.41
CA SER A 137 -7.94 7.68 -20.29
C SER A 137 -8.53 6.31 -20.61
N SER A 138 -7.78 5.50 -21.36
CA SER A 138 -8.14 4.15 -21.75
C SER A 138 -7.00 3.17 -21.49
N SER A 139 -7.30 1.87 -21.49
CA SER A 139 -6.31 0.82 -21.27
C SER A 139 -5.21 0.77 -22.34
N ASP A 140 -5.51 1.26 -23.54
CA ASP A 140 -4.68 1.13 -24.73
C ASP A 140 -3.85 2.41 -24.98
N GLU A 141 -4.23 3.52 -24.33
CA GLU A 141 -3.59 4.83 -24.47
C GLU A 141 -2.37 4.98 -23.54
N SER A 142 -2.33 4.25 -22.41
CA SER A 142 -1.19 4.25 -21.49
C SER A 142 -0.03 3.43 -22.08
N THR A 143 0.69 4.01 -23.03
CA THR A 143 1.91 3.43 -23.62
C THR A 143 3.16 4.13 -23.11
N CYS A 144 4.21 3.34 -22.91
CA CYS A 144 5.48 3.79 -22.37
C CYS A 144 6.41 4.22 -23.51
N ASP A 145 6.17 5.40 -24.07
CA ASP A 145 7.06 6.00 -25.06
C ASP A 145 8.14 6.83 -24.36
N SER A 146 9.38 6.76 -24.85
CA SER A 146 10.57 7.39 -24.21
C SER A 146 10.52 8.91 -24.00
N VAL A 147 9.48 9.59 -24.51
CA VAL A 147 9.28 11.05 -24.44
C VAL A 147 8.20 11.43 -23.41
N SER A 148 7.36 10.50 -22.96
CA SER A 148 6.28 10.82 -22.02
C SER A 148 6.80 11.02 -20.60
N GLU A 149 6.39 12.11 -19.96
CA GLU A 149 6.63 12.34 -18.53
C GLU A 149 5.93 11.26 -17.71
N HIS A 150 6.63 10.72 -16.71
CA HIS A 150 6.05 9.76 -15.78
C HIS A 150 5.00 10.44 -14.90
N THR A 151 3.74 10.05 -15.05
CA THR A 151 2.62 10.65 -14.32
C THR A 151 2.17 9.82 -13.12
N ILE A 152 2.70 8.61 -12.93
CA ILE A 152 2.45 7.79 -11.75
C ILE A 152 3.74 7.15 -11.25
N ALA A 153 3.91 7.13 -9.93
CA ALA A 153 4.94 6.40 -9.24
C ALA A 153 4.35 5.58 -8.08
N ILE A 154 4.78 4.34 -7.94
CA ILE A 154 4.40 3.44 -6.84
C ILE A 154 5.68 3.01 -6.14
N GLN A 155 5.87 3.48 -4.92
CA GLN A 155 7.02 3.17 -4.08
C GLN A 155 6.61 2.19 -2.98
N ALA A 156 7.36 1.11 -2.81
CA ALA A 156 7.20 0.16 -1.73
C ALA A 156 8.50 0.07 -0.92
N LEU A 157 8.37 0.15 0.40
CA LEU A 157 9.48 0.13 1.36
C LEU A 157 9.31 -1.05 2.31
N GLY A 158 10.36 -1.85 2.47
CA GLY A 158 10.28 -3.11 3.18
C GLY A 158 11.60 -3.82 3.41
N ALA A 159 11.48 -5.08 3.83
CA ALA A 159 12.50 -6.09 3.61
C ALA A 159 12.56 -6.45 2.10
N PRO A 160 13.68 -6.99 1.60
CA PRO A 160 13.79 -7.43 0.22
C PRO A 160 12.68 -8.42 -0.14
N PHE A 161 11.92 -8.13 -1.19
CA PHE A 161 10.81 -8.96 -1.65
C PHE A 161 10.99 -9.34 -3.12
N LYS A 162 10.56 -10.56 -3.47
CA LYS A 162 10.66 -11.08 -4.84
C LYS A 162 9.27 -11.29 -5.42
N ARG A 163 9.21 -11.26 -6.75
CA ARG A 163 8.00 -11.62 -7.50
C ARG A 163 7.60 -13.05 -7.15
N SER A 164 6.36 -13.24 -6.69
CA SER A 164 5.83 -14.56 -6.39
C SER A 164 5.88 -15.43 -7.66
N LYS A 165 6.59 -16.57 -7.60
CA LYS A 165 6.67 -17.54 -8.71
C LYS A 165 5.43 -18.44 -8.83
N GLY A 166 4.27 -17.96 -8.38
CA GLY A 166 2.98 -18.65 -8.49
C GLY A 166 2.79 -19.90 -7.62
N LYS A 167 3.84 -20.37 -6.91
CA LYS A 167 3.80 -21.57 -6.06
C LYS A 167 3.67 -21.26 -4.57
N GLU A 168 4.02 -20.05 -4.14
CA GLU A 168 3.90 -19.60 -2.76
C GLU A 168 2.74 -18.60 -2.67
N TRP A 169 1.54 -19.11 -2.44
CA TRP A 169 0.35 -18.30 -2.12
C TRP A 169 0.37 -17.71 -0.71
N ARG A 170 1.55 -17.62 -0.09
CA ARG A 170 1.69 -17.01 1.23
C ARG A 170 1.97 -15.54 1.00
N MET A 171 0.94 -14.72 1.17
CA MET A 171 1.14 -13.29 1.29
C MET A 171 2.19 -13.05 2.37
N GLN A 172 3.22 -12.29 2.02
CA GLN A 172 4.33 -12.03 2.92
C GLN A 172 4.14 -10.67 3.57
N GLU A 173 4.65 -10.57 4.78
CA GLU A 173 4.59 -9.37 5.59
C GLU A 173 5.92 -8.63 5.52
N SER A 174 6.43 -8.41 4.31
CA SER A 174 7.77 -7.86 4.08
C SER A 174 7.76 -6.33 3.93
N LEU A 175 6.63 -5.73 3.56
CA LEU A 175 6.48 -4.29 3.40
C LEU A 175 6.04 -3.61 4.70
N TYR A 176 6.37 -2.33 4.84
CA TYR A 176 5.90 -1.47 5.94
C TYR A 176 5.32 -0.12 5.47
N VAL A 177 5.71 0.37 4.29
CA VAL A 177 5.10 1.55 3.64
C VAL A 177 4.91 1.27 2.15
N ILE A 178 3.77 1.68 1.62
CA ILE A 178 3.50 1.75 0.17
C ILE A 178 2.98 3.15 -0.12
N GLU A 179 3.52 3.83 -1.11
CA GLU A 179 3.12 5.16 -1.52
C GLU A 179 2.83 5.17 -3.02
N VAL A 180 1.65 5.67 -3.39
CA VAL A 180 1.22 5.88 -4.77
C VAL A 180 1.12 7.37 -4.98
N ILE A 181 1.90 7.88 -5.93
CA ILE A 181 2.00 9.29 -6.27
C ILE A 181 1.51 9.44 -7.70
N ILE A 182 0.54 10.29 -7.92
CA ILE A 182 -0.08 10.52 -9.23
C ILE A 182 -0.01 12.01 -9.55
N ASP A 183 0.58 12.37 -10.69
CA ASP A 183 0.54 13.72 -11.23
C ASP A 183 -0.71 13.90 -12.09
N THR A 184 -1.56 14.86 -11.71
CA THR A 184 -2.82 15.20 -12.40
C THR A 184 -2.75 16.51 -13.18
N ARG A 185 -1.59 17.19 -13.26
CA ARG A 185 -1.46 18.50 -13.92
C ARG A 185 -1.87 18.48 -15.37
N ASN A 186 -1.47 17.43 -16.09
CA ASN A 186 -1.71 17.27 -17.52
C ASN A 186 -2.95 16.44 -17.82
N ILE A 187 -3.72 16.04 -16.80
CA ILE A 187 -4.92 15.22 -16.95
C ILE A 187 -6.12 16.15 -17.15
N LYS A 188 -6.92 15.87 -18.19
CA LYS A 188 -8.15 16.60 -18.45
C LYS A 188 -9.12 16.46 -17.26
N GLY A 189 -9.64 17.58 -16.76
CA GLY A 189 -10.54 17.59 -15.61
C GLY A 189 -9.83 17.43 -14.26
N GLY A 190 -8.48 17.49 -14.22
CA GLY A 190 -7.70 17.55 -12.98
C GLY A 190 -8.06 18.79 -12.14
N CYS A 191 -7.82 18.70 -10.83
CA CYS A 191 -8.14 19.79 -9.89
C CYS A 191 -6.99 20.79 -9.70
N ALA A 192 -5.85 20.58 -10.36
CA ALA A 192 -4.72 21.49 -10.37
C ALA A 192 -5.02 22.74 -11.23
N GLY A 193 -4.59 23.93 -10.78
CA GLY A 193 -4.60 25.13 -11.62
C GLY A 193 -5.95 25.85 -11.84
N THR A 194 -7.09 25.26 -11.47
CA THR A 194 -8.34 26.02 -11.43
C THR A 194 -8.42 26.81 -10.13
N GLY A 195 -8.22 28.13 -10.17
CA GLY A 195 -8.35 29.06 -9.03
C GLY A 195 -9.72 29.10 -8.34
N VAL A 196 -10.60 28.14 -8.64
CA VAL A 196 -11.86 27.89 -7.94
C VAL A 196 -11.60 26.79 -6.92
N SER A 197 -10.86 27.14 -5.87
CA SER A 197 -11.01 26.43 -4.62
C SER A 197 -12.41 26.79 -4.11
N ASP A 198 -13.36 25.86 -4.19
CA ASP A 198 -14.64 26.02 -3.51
C ASP A 198 -14.37 26.50 -2.08
N THR A 199 -14.87 27.68 -1.75
CA THR A 199 -14.58 28.35 -0.47
C THR A 199 -14.97 27.46 0.72
N ALA A 200 -15.98 26.60 0.53
CA ALA A 200 -16.38 25.57 1.47
C ALA A 200 -15.31 24.48 1.68
N LEU A 201 -14.66 23.99 0.60
CA LEU A 201 -13.59 23.00 0.68
C LEU A 201 -12.34 23.60 1.34
N ALA A 202 -11.95 24.81 0.94
CA ALA A 202 -10.85 25.55 1.58
C ALA A 202 -11.10 25.78 3.07
N ASN A 203 -12.30 26.20 3.46
CA ASN A 203 -12.65 26.42 4.86
C ASN A 203 -12.65 25.11 5.67
N LYS A 204 -13.12 24.00 5.09
CA LYS A 204 -13.05 22.67 5.72
C LYS A 204 -11.61 22.17 5.85
N LYS A 205 -10.74 22.37 4.84
CA LYS A 205 -9.29 22.07 4.93
C LYS A 205 -8.62 22.86 6.05
N ARG A 206 -8.91 24.16 6.17
CA ARG A 206 -8.42 25.00 7.29
C ARG A 206 -8.91 24.52 8.66
N SER A 207 -10.12 23.99 8.75
CA SER A 207 -10.65 23.40 9.99
C SER A 207 -9.96 22.07 10.34
N TRP A 208 -9.77 21.20 9.34
CA TRP A 208 -9.03 19.95 9.48
C TRP A 208 -7.62 20.17 10.00
N LYS A 209 -6.93 21.18 9.46
CA LYS A 209 -5.60 21.62 9.92
C LYS A 209 -5.56 21.85 11.44
N ARG A 210 -6.56 22.54 12.01
CA ARG A 210 -6.61 22.79 13.47
C ARG A 210 -6.87 21.52 14.28
N ARG A 211 -7.56 20.54 13.71
CA ARG A 211 -7.94 19.28 14.38
C ARG A 211 -6.77 18.28 14.36
N ALA A 212 -6.07 18.17 13.24
CA ALA A 212 -4.88 17.33 13.08
C ALA A 212 -3.71 17.78 14.01
N HIS A 213 -3.57 19.08 14.28
CA HIS A 213 -2.57 19.56 15.25
C HIS A 213 -2.80 19.09 16.69
N ARG A 214 -3.98 18.55 17.05
CA ARG A 214 -4.27 18.02 18.39
C ARG A 214 -4.08 16.51 18.52
N THR A 215 -3.95 15.77 17.43
CA THR A 215 -3.90 14.31 17.43
C THR A 215 -2.75 13.80 16.55
N LEU A 216 -1.73 13.25 17.21
CA LEU A 216 -0.55 12.52 16.71
C LEU A 216 0.72 13.30 16.32
N SER A 217 1.77 13.03 17.12
CA SER A 217 3.16 13.40 16.96
C SER A 217 3.91 12.41 16.05
N SER A 218 3.93 12.66 14.73
CA SER A 218 4.99 12.21 13.78
C SER A 218 4.56 12.34 12.31
N SER A 219 3.25 12.35 11.99
CA SER A 219 2.76 12.54 10.61
C SER A 219 2.67 14.00 10.16
N ALA A 220 2.74 14.95 11.11
CA ALA A 220 2.48 16.37 10.86
C ALA A 220 3.52 17.10 9.99
N VAL A 221 4.74 16.56 9.85
CA VAL A 221 5.76 17.13 8.95
C VAL A 221 5.54 16.64 7.52
N VAL A 222 5.06 15.41 7.35
CA VAL A 222 4.78 14.81 6.04
C VAL A 222 3.49 15.42 5.45
N SER A 223 2.49 15.69 6.29
CA SER A 223 1.23 16.31 5.84
C SER A 223 1.38 17.71 5.23
N LYS A 224 2.39 18.50 5.66
CA LYS A 224 2.65 19.83 5.09
C LYS A 224 3.34 19.76 3.72
N ALA A 225 4.23 18.78 3.53
CA ALA A 225 4.86 18.52 2.22
C ALA A 225 3.83 17.94 1.24
N ASP A 226 3.00 17.02 1.70
CA ASP A 226 1.92 16.41 0.92
C ASP A 226 0.83 17.42 0.54
N GLU A 227 0.58 18.45 1.38
CA GLU A 227 -0.35 19.53 1.04
C GLU A 227 0.21 20.45 -0.05
N MET A 228 1.52 20.77 -0.01
CA MET A 228 2.19 21.54 -1.07
C MET A 228 2.27 20.77 -2.39
N THR A 229 2.46 19.45 -2.35
CA THR A 229 2.44 18.63 -3.58
C THR A 229 1.02 18.51 -4.12
N ALA A 230 0.02 18.35 -3.25
CA ALA A 230 -1.39 18.41 -3.63
C ALA A 230 -1.73 19.73 -4.32
N GLU A 231 -1.37 20.88 -3.76
CA GLU A 231 -1.56 22.19 -4.40
C GLU A 231 -0.99 22.27 -5.82
N ASN A 232 0.05 21.49 -6.11
CA ASN A 232 0.64 21.38 -7.43
C ASN A 232 0.03 20.25 -8.28
N GLY A 233 -1.16 19.75 -7.98
CA GLY A 233 -1.82 18.72 -8.77
C GLY A 233 -1.31 17.29 -8.54
N ILE A 234 -0.58 17.04 -7.46
CA ILE A 234 -0.10 15.69 -7.14
C ILE A 234 -1.06 15.04 -6.14
N VAL A 235 -1.60 13.87 -6.47
CA VAL A 235 -2.42 13.07 -5.56
C VAL A 235 -1.54 12.01 -4.93
N THR A 236 -1.53 11.95 -3.60
CA THR A 236 -0.77 10.96 -2.85
C THR A 236 -1.71 10.03 -2.10
N LEU A 237 -1.45 8.74 -2.23
CA LEU A 237 -2.13 7.66 -1.52
C LEU A 237 -1.05 6.88 -0.77
N ARG A 238 -1.09 6.93 0.57
CA ARG A 238 -0.09 6.30 1.42
C ARG A 238 -0.71 5.20 2.26
N PHE A 239 -0.09 4.03 2.21
CA PHE A 239 -0.36 2.90 3.08
C PHE A 239 0.78 2.79 4.10
N ILE A 240 0.43 2.86 5.37
CA ILE A 240 1.36 2.68 6.47
C ILE A 240 0.91 1.47 7.27
N ARG A 241 1.83 0.53 7.49
CA ARG A 241 1.49 -0.70 8.16
C ARG A 241 1.15 -0.47 9.63
N ARG A 242 0.06 -1.09 10.11
CA ARG A 242 -0.36 -1.07 11.53
C ARG A 242 0.09 -2.30 12.30
N SER A 243 0.05 -3.46 11.64
CA SER A 243 0.47 -4.74 12.23
C SER A 243 1.99 -4.81 12.38
N GLU A 244 2.49 -5.31 13.52
CA GLU A 244 3.87 -5.77 13.60
C GLU A 244 4.08 -6.89 12.57
N ALA A 245 5.20 -6.87 11.84
CA ALA A 245 5.56 -7.98 10.97
C ALA A 245 5.56 -9.27 11.79
N HIS A 246 4.72 -10.23 11.42
CA HIS A 246 4.60 -11.54 12.03
C HIS A 246 5.96 -12.19 11.94
N GLN A 247 6.73 -12.09 13.02
CA GLN A 247 8.01 -12.76 13.11
C GLN A 247 7.72 -14.25 13.06
N PRO A 248 8.34 -15.01 12.13
CA PRO A 248 8.15 -16.45 12.11
C PRO A 248 8.49 -16.98 13.50
N TRP A 249 7.70 -17.92 14.00
CA TRP A 249 7.82 -18.47 15.36
C TRP A 249 9.27 -18.79 15.73
N PHE A 250 10.05 -19.28 14.77
CA PHE A 250 11.46 -19.58 14.92
C PHE A 250 12.30 -18.37 15.35
N LEU A 251 12.11 -17.18 14.75
CA LEU A 251 12.80 -15.96 15.19
C LEU A 251 12.33 -15.53 16.59
N ARG A 252 11.03 -15.66 16.87
CA ARG A 252 10.45 -15.31 18.17
C ARG A 252 11.01 -16.16 19.31
N TYR A 253 11.29 -17.44 19.05
CA TYR A 253 11.79 -18.39 20.05
C TYR A 253 13.26 -18.76 19.83
N TYR A 254 13.98 -18.11 18.91
CA TYR A 254 15.35 -18.50 18.54
C TYR A 254 16.28 -18.52 19.74
N THR A 255 16.24 -17.50 20.59
CA THR A 255 17.06 -17.40 21.80
C THR A 255 16.74 -18.49 22.81
N SER A 256 15.45 -18.79 23.03
CA SER A 256 15.01 -19.88 23.90
C SER A 256 15.40 -21.24 23.36
N ILE A 257 15.26 -21.47 22.05
CA ILE A 257 15.67 -22.71 21.38
C ILE A 257 17.18 -22.87 21.47
N LEU A 258 17.95 -21.83 21.13
CA LEU A 258 19.41 -21.83 21.19
C LEU A 258 19.89 -22.17 22.60
N PHE A 259 19.35 -21.49 23.61
CA PHE A 259 19.67 -21.75 25.01
C PHE A 259 19.34 -23.20 25.41
N ALA A 260 18.16 -23.71 25.04
CA ALA A 260 17.79 -25.09 25.30
C ALA A 260 18.75 -26.08 24.62
N THR A 261 19.13 -25.87 23.36
CA THR A 261 20.11 -26.70 22.66
C THR A 261 21.49 -26.68 23.33
N ILE A 262 22.00 -25.50 23.71
CA ILE A 262 23.28 -25.35 24.42
C ILE A 262 23.23 -26.07 25.76
N PHE A 263 22.15 -25.89 26.52
CA PHE A 263 21.97 -26.53 27.83
C PHE A 263 21.90 -28.05 27.74
N ILE A 264 21.14 -28.58 26.77
CA ILE A 264 21.01 -30.03 26.54
C ILE A 264 22.35 -30.61 26.11
N THR A 265 23.05 -30.00 25.14
CA THR A 265 24.38 -30.47 24.71
C THR A 265 25.38 -30.43 25.85
N TYR A 266 25.42 -29.36 26.63
CA TYR A 266 26.28 -29.27 27.81
C TYR A 266 25.99 -30.40 28.81
N ARG A 267 24.71 -30.66 29.13
CA ARG A 267 24.30 -31.74 30.05
C ARG A 267 24.69 -33.13 29.54
N VAL A 268 24.54 -33.39 28.25
CA VAL A 268 24.92 -34.66 27.63
C VAL A 268 26.43 -34.83 27.66
N VAL A 269 27.19 -33.82 27.25
CA VAL A 269 28.66 -33.86 27.28
C VAL A 269 29.16 -34.06 28.71
N TYR A 270 28.64 -33.28 29.67
CA TYR A 270 29.01 -33.40 31.08
C TYR A 270 28.69 -34.79 31.65
N SER A 271 27.53 -35.38 31.33
CA SER A 271 27.19 -36.73 31.80
C SER A 271 28.08 -37.81 31.20
N PHE A 272 28.47 -37.68 29.93
CA PHE A 272 29.42 -38.60 29.29
C PHE A 272 30.81 -38.52 29.90
N PHE A 273 31.31 -37.31 30.22
CA PHE A 273 32.61 -37.12 30.86
C PHE A 273 32.61 -37.56 32.32
N SER A 274 31.56 -37.26 33.10
CA SER A 274 31.46 -37.71 34.48
C SER A 274 31.28 -39.23 34.60
N ALA A 275 30.51 -39.84 33.70
CA ALA A 275 30.36 -41.30 33.67
C ALA A 275 31.64 -42.03 33.23
N ARG A 276 32.50 -41.39 32.43
CA ARG A 276 33.84 -41.91 32.09
C ARG A 276 34.81 -41.76 33.26
N ALA A 277 34.82 -40.61 33.94
CA ALA A 277 35.68 -40.36 35.09
C ALA A 277 35.34 -41.25 36.29
N ALA A 278 34.06 -41.63 36.46
CA ALA A 278 33.64 -42.56 37.52
C ALA A 278 33.97 -44.04 37.22
N LYS A 279 34.45 -44.37 36.01
CA LYS A 279 34.84 -45.72 35.58
C LYS A 279 36.35 -45.95 35.53
N SER A 280 37.17 -44.92 35.71
CA SER A 280 38.63 -45.02 35.89
C SER A 280 38.99 -45.03 37.37
#